data_AF-A0A2G2LRE9-F1
#
_entry.id   AF-A0A2G2LRE9-F1
#
_cell.length_a   1.000
_cell.length_b   1.000
_cell.length_c   1.000
_cell.angle_alpha   90.00
_cell.angle_beta   90.00
_cell.angle_gamma   90.00
#
_symmetry.space_group_name_H-M   'P 1'
#
loop_
_entity.id
_entity.type
_entity.pdbx_description
1 polymer ?
#
loop_
_entity_poly.entity_id
_entity_poly.type
_entity_poly.pdbx_seq_one_letter_code
_entity_poly.pdbx_strand_id
1 'polypeptide(L)'
;MAKLMVTICACVLLSACNHTSVKKITNLLEQQIEADNYYAQDQCEKALPLYKELSQAMLTDTNSLLRMGNCYAREQNYSQAERAYILALERDPSFIKAWYNLSYIRARILARTVSEMYKNVDPSSEDAEKIRALTVDILAPFNLELDMQHE
;
A
#
# COMPACT_ATOMS: atom_id res chain seq x y z
N MET A 1 13.89 49.64 28.88
CA MET A 1 14.69 49.38 27.66
C MET A 1 14.98 47.89 27.48
N ALA A 2 15.72 47.22 28.37
CA ALA A 2 16.07 45.80 28.23
C ALA A 2 14.85 44.85 28.20
N LYS A 3 13.85 45.03 29.05
CA LYS A 3 12.63 44.19 29.06
C LYS A 3 11.78 44.31 27.78
N LEU A 4 11.74 45.50 27.15
CA LEU A 4 10.96 45.76 25.93
C LEU A 4 11.60 45.10 24.69
N MET A 5 12.94 45.12 24.60
CA MET A 5 13.67 44.41 23.53
C MET A 5 13.55 42.89 23.63
N VAL A 6 13.52 42.34 24.85
CA VAL A 6 13.32 40.89 25.06
C VAL A 6 11.94 40.43 24.59
N THR A 7 10.88 41.21 24.86
CA THR A 7 9.52 40.92 24.35
C THR A 7 9.39 41.04 22.83
N ILE A 8 10.05 42.00 22.19
CA ILE A 8 9.99 42.18 20.73
C ILE A 8 10.72 41.02 20.01
N CYS A 9 11.88 40.59 20.52
CA CYS A 9 12.57 39.41 19.99
C CYS A 9 11.73 38.12 20.11
N ALA A 10 10.98 37.95 21.20
CA ALA A 10 10.11 36.78 21.39
C ALA A 10 8.97 36.72 20.34
N CYS A 11 8.37 37.87 19.99
CA CYS A 11 7.31 37.94 18.97
C CYS A 11 7.82 37.69 17.54
N VAL A 12 9.04 38.12 17.21
CA VAL A 12 9.65 37.89 15.89
C VAL A 12 10.02 36.42 15.69
N LEU A 13 10.49 35.74 16.75
CA LEU A 13 10.81 34.32 16.69
C LEU A 13 9.54 33.45 16.52
N LEU A 14 8.46 33.78 17.22
CA LEU A 14 7.18 33.07 17.10
C LEU A 14 6.55 33.21 15.70
N SER A 15 6.67 34.37 15.06
CA SER A 15 6.14 34.61 13.70
C SER A 15 6.97 33.93 12.60
N ALA A 16 8.29 33.86 12.77
CA ALA A 16 9.18 33.14 11.84
C ALA A 16 8.96 31.60 11.85
N CYS A 17 8.68 31.02 13.02
CA CYS A 17 8.29 29.61 13.15
C CYS A 17 6.93 29.32 12.49
N ASN A 18 5.98 30.26 12.57
CA ASN A 18 4.66 30.13 11.94
C ASN A 18 4.72 30.21 10.40
N HIS A 19 5.54 31.08 9.82
CA HIS A 19 5.66 31.19 8.37
C HIS A 19 6.24 29.92 7.72
N THR A 20 7.27 29.32 8.35
CA THR A 20 7.94 28.13 7.84
C THR A 20 7.06 26.88 7.93
N SER A 21 6.30 26.73 9.02
CA SER A 21 5.39 25.59 9.22
C SER A 21 4.20 25.63 8.27
N VAL A 22 3.57 26.80 8.07
CA VAL A 22 2.48 26.97 7.10
C VAL A 22 2.94 26.63 5.69
N LYS A 23 4.10 27.16 5.26
CA LYS A 23 4.66 26.87 3.93
C LYS A 23 4.89 25.36 3.71
N LYS A 24 5.41 24.66 4.73
CA LYS A 24 5.61 23.20 4.66
C LYS A 24 4.29 22.46 4.47
N ILE A 25 3.25 22.84 5.21
CA ILE A 25 1.91 22.22 5.09
C ILE A 25 1.32 22.48 3.70
N THR A 26 1.42 23.70 3.18
CA THR A 26 0.94 24.02 1.82
C THR A 26 1.63 23.18 0.77
N ASN A 27 2.96 23.05 0.84
CA ASN A 27 3.71 22.20 -0.10
C ASN A 27 3.25 20.74 -0.04
N LEU A 28 3.05 20.18 1.17
CA LEU A 28 2.56 18.81 1.32
C LEU A 28 1.14 18.64 0.75
N LEU A 29 0.27 19.64 0.93
CA LEU A 29 -1.07 19.61 0.37
C LEU A 29 -1.05 19.66 -1.17
N GLU A 30 -0.20 20.49 -1.76
CA GLU A 30 -0.02 20.55 -3.22
C GLU A 30 0.50 19.20 -3.76
N GLN A 31 1.49 18.61 -3.09
CA GLN A 31 2.00 17.27 -3.43
C GLN A 31 0.92 16.19 -3.33
N GLN A 32 0.06 16.24 -2.30
CA GLN A 32 -1.07 15.33 -2.14
C GLN A 32 -2.04 15.43 -3.32
N ILE A 33 -2.41 16.65 -3.71
CA ILE A 33 -3.31 16.90 -4.84
C ILE A 33 -2.70 16.37 -6.14
N GLU A 34 -1.41 16.62 -6.37
CA GLU A 34 -0.72 16.11 -7.56
C GLU A 34 -0.67 14.57 -7.58
N ALA A 35 -0.34 13.93 -6.45
CA ALA A 35 -0.32 12.48 -6.32
C ALA A 35 -1.70 11.86 -6.61
N ASP A 36 -2.76 12.43 -6.03
CA ASP A 36 -4.13 11.98 -6.24
C ASP A 36 -4.59 12.16 -7.69
N ASN A 37 -4.17 13.24 -8.36
CA ASN A 37 -4.45 13.46 -9.78
C ASN A 37 -3.78 12.40 -10.67
N TYR A 38 -2.50 12.09 -10.42
CA TYR A 38 -1.81 11.01 -11.15
C TYR A 38 -2.45 9.65 -10.87
N TYR A 39 -2.80 9.38 -9.61
CA TYR A 39 -3.45 8.13 -9.23
C TYR A 39 -4.82 7.95 -9.90
N ALA A 40 -5.61 9.02 -9.98
CA ALA A 40 -6.92 9.02 -10.63
C ALA A 40 -6.83 8.80 -12.15
N GLN A 41 -5.70 9.16 -12.76
CA GLN A 41 -5.38 8.92 -14.18
C GLN A 41 -4.66 7.59 -14.42
N ASP A 42 -4.60 6.71 -13.42
CA ASP A 42 -3.85 5.45 -13.42
C ASP A 42 -2.34 5.60 -13.74
N GLN A 43 -1.78 6.81 -13.59
CA GLN A 43 -0.36 7.10 -13.75
C GLN A 43 0.43 6.75 -12.48
N CYS A 44 0.41 5.47 -12.12
CA CYS A 44 1.02 4.98 -10.88
C CYS A 44 2.53 5.22 -10.80
N GLU A 45 3.25 5.19 -11.92
CA GLU A 45 4.68 5.53 -11.99
C GLU A 45 4.97 6.93 -11.42
N LYS A 46 4.08 7.90 -11.68
CA LYS A 46 4.23 9.29 -11.20
C LYS A 46 3.65 9.49 -9.80
N ALA A 47 2.58 8.78 -9.46
CA ALA A 47 1.93 8.91 -8.15
C ALA A 47 2.77 8.29 -7.01
N LEU A 48 3.43 7.16 -7.26
CA LEU A 48 4.20 6.42 -6.26
C LEU A 48 5.30 7.24 -5.55
N PRO A 49 6.19 7.98 -6.24
CA PRO A 49 7.20 8.78 -5.54
C PRO A 49 6.58 9.86 -4.65
N LEU A 50 5.49 10.51 -5.09
CA LEU A 50 4.80 11.53 -4.31
C LEU A 50 4.16 10.93 -3.05
N TYR A 51 3.43 9.82 -3.17
CA TYR A 51 2.87 9.13 -2.00
C TYR A 51 3.94 8.62 -1.04
N LYS A 52 5.09 8.19 -1.56
CA LYS A 52 6.22 7.79 -0.71
C LYS A 52 6.70 8.96 0.14
N GLU A 53 6.94 10.13 -0.46
CA GLU A 53 7.33 11.34 0.27
C GLU A 53 6.27 11.78 1.28
N LEU A 54 4.99 11.80 0.88
CA LEU A 54 3.86 12.15 1.75
C LEU A 54 3.80 11.23 2.96
N SER A 55 3.90 9.91 2.75
CA SER A 55 3.90 8.93 3.84
C SER A 55 5.06 9.12 4.81
N GLN A 56 6.22 9.61 4.35
CA GLN A 56 7.39 9.88 5.20
C GLN A 56 7.25 11.19 5.97
N ALA A 57 6.66 12.22 5.33
CA ALA A 57 6.45 13.52 5.94
C ALA A 57 5.29 13.54 6.94
N MET A 58 4.27 12.72 6.71
CA MET A 58 3.05 12.61 7.51
C MET A 58 2.92 11.20 8.08
N LEU A 59 3.41 11.01 9.32
CA LEU A 59 3.45 9.69 9.97
C LEU A 59 2.07 9.07 10.23
N THR A 60 1.00 9.87 10.20
CA THR A 60 -0.39 9.42 10.35
C THR A 60 -1.09 9.20 9.00
N ASP A 61 -0.40 9.39 7.88
CA ASP A 61 -1.01 9.26 6.56
C ASP A 61 -1.10 7.79 6.14
N THR A 62 -2.29 7.23 6.29
CA THR A 62 -2.63 5.87 5.86
C THR A 62 -3.12 5.83 4.42
N ASN A 63 -3.63 6.96 3.89
CA ASN A 63 -4.16 7.02 2.53
C ASN A 63 -3.05 6.93 1.50
N SER A 64 -1.92 7.62 1.68
CA SER A 64 -0.77 7.47 0.77
C SER A 64 -0.29 6.02 0.68
N LEU A 65 -0.19 5.32 1.82
CA LEU A 65 0.19 3.90 1.84
C LEU A 65 -0.84 3.00 1.16
N LEU A 66 -2.14 3.25 1.37
CA LEU A 66 -3.20 2.56 0.64
C LEU A 66 -3.08 2.77 -0.88
N ARG A 67 -2.82 4.01 -1.30
CA ARG A 67 -2.68 4.35 -2.72
C ARG A 67 -1.44 3.74 -3.35
N MET A 68 -0.32 3.70 -2.63
CA MET A 68 0.88 2.95 -3.03
C MET A 68 0.56 1.48 -3.21
N GLY A 69 -0.11 0.85 -2.23
CA GLY A 69 -0.52 -0.54 -2.32
C GLY A 69 -1.42 -0.82 -3.52
N ASN A 70 -2.38 0.07 -3.79
CA ASN A 70 -3.26 -0.04 -4.95
C ASN A 70 -2.50 0.07 -6.27
N CYS A 71 -1.50 0.95 -6.35
CA CYS A 71 -0.65 1.07 -7.54
C CYS A 71 0.15 -0.21 -7.77
N TYR A 72 0.82 -0.73 -6.75
CA TYR A 72 1.53 -2.01 -6.86
C TYR A 72 0.59 -3.17 -7.21
N ALA A 73 -0.65 -3.17 -6.70
CA ALA A 73 -1.65 -4.18 -7.03
C ALA A 73 -2.07 -4.13 -8.51
N ARG A 74 -2.24 -2.93 -9.10
CA ARG A 74 -2.55 -2.74 -10.53
C ARG A 74 -1.44 -3.29 -11.43
N GLU A 75 -0.19 -3.11 -11.01
CA GLU A 75 1.00 -3.65 -11.68
C GLU A 75 1.24 -5.15 -11.37
N GLN A 76 0.33 -5.80 -10.66
CA GLN A 76 0.45 -7.19 -10.20
C GLN A 76 1.66 -7.47 -9.28
N ASN A 77 2.30 -6.44 -8.76
CA ASN A 77 3.36 -6.51 -7.77
C ASN A 77 2.77 -6.72 -6.36
N TYR A 78 2.22 -7.92 -6.15
CA TYR A 78 1.47 -8.26 -4.94
C TYR A 78 2.31 -8.23 -3.66
N SER A 79 3.61 -8.47 -3.74
CA SER A 79 4.53 -8.37 -2.60
C SER A 79 4.64 -6.93 -2.08
N GLN A 80 4.85 -5.97 -2.98
CA GLN A 80 4.92 -4.56 -2.61
C GLN A 80 3.55 -4.01 -2.21
N ALA A 81 2.47 -4.50 -2.84
CA ALA A 81 1.11 -4.15 -2.46
C ALA A 81 0.80 -4.58 -1.02
N GLU A 82 1.07 -5.85 -0.69
CA GLU A 82 0.90 -6.39 0.66
C GLU A 82 1.68 -5.56 1.69
N ARG A 83 2.97 -5.27 1.42
CA ARG A 83 3.79 -4.46 2.32
C ARG A 83 3.19 -3.08 2.57
N ALA A 84 2.72 -2.40 1.54
CA ALA A 84 2.13 -1.07 1.68
C ALA A 84 0.84 -1.10 2.51
N TYR A 85 -0.02 -2.11 2.33
CA TYR A 85 -1.22 -2.27 3.15
C TYR A 85 -0.91 -2.61 4.61
N ILE A 86 0.10 -3.46 4.86
CA ILE A 86 0.57 -3.75 6.22
C ILE A 86 1.06 -2.47 6.90
N LEU A 87 1.89 -1.67 6.22
CA LEU A 87 2.35 -0.38 6.76
C LEU A 87 1.19 0.57 7.07
N ALA A 88 0.13 0.57 6.27
CA ALA A 88 -1.06 1.38 6.54
C ALA A 88 -1.76 0.93 7.83
N LEU A 89 -1.84 -0.39 8.05
CA LEU A 89 -2.42 -0.99 9.25
C LEU A 89 -1.54 -0.88 10.49
N GLU A 90 -0.22 -0.80 10.33
CA GLU A 90 0.69 -0.48 11.43
C GLU A 90 0.48 0.94 11.95
N ARG A 91 0.10 1.89 11.07
CA ARG A 91 -0.25 3.27 11.45
C ARG A 91 -1.66 3.38 12.03
N ASP A 92 -2.61 2.69 11.43
CA ASP A 92 -4.00 2.65 11.87
C ASP A 92 -4.58 1.23 11.72
N PRO A 93 -4.59 0.44 12.80
CA PRO A 93 -5.15 -0.91 12.78
C PRO A 93 -6.65 -0.95 12.47
N SER A 94 -7.37 0.18 12.58
CA SER A 94 -8.80 0.28 12.29
C SER A 94 -9.09 0.65 10.83
N PHE A 95 -8.06 0.82 10.00
CA PHE A 95 -8.23 1.27 8.61
C PHE A 95 -8.77 0.17 7.70
N ILE A 96 -10.10 0.00 7.70
CA ILE A 96 -10.81 -1.09 7.02
C ILE A 96 -10.48 -1.23 5.53
N LYS A 97 -10.22 -0.12 4.81
CA LYS A 97 -9.85 -0.18 3.39
C LYS A 97 -8.54 -0.96 3.17
N ALA A 98 -7.56 -0.83 4.07
CA ALA A 98 -6.32 -1.57 3.98
C ALA A 98 -6.52 -3.06 4.31
N TRP A 99 -7.36 -3.39 5.29
CA TRP A 99 -7.74 -4.79 5.57
C TRP A 99 -8.42 -5.46 4.37
N TYR A 100 -9.36 -4.77 3.74
CA TYR A 100 -10.04 -5.27 2.54
C TYR A 100 -9.03 -5.57 1.41
N ASN A 101 -8.17 -4.61 1.08
CA ASN A 101 -7.20 -4.79 0.00
C ASN A 101 -6.12 -5.83 0.34
N LEU A 102 -5.64 -5.87 1.59
CA LEU A 102 -4.68 -6.87 2.05
C LEU A 102 -5.26 -8.29 1.94
N SER A 103 -6.53 -8.46 2.32
CA SER A 103 -7.21 -9.76 2.22
C SER A 103 -7.31 -10.22 0.76
N TYR A 104 -7.69 -9.31 -0.14
CA TYR A 104 -7.75 -9.60 -1.56
C TYR A 104 -6.37 -9.98 -2.14
N ILE A 105 -5.31 -9.25 -1.79
CA ILE A 105 -3.96 -9.57 -2.27
C ILE A 105 -3.44 -10.90 -1.71
N ARG A 106 -3.65 -11.18 -0.41
CA ARG A 106 -3.24 -12.45 0.20
C ARG A 106 -3.95 -13.64 -0.42
N ALA A 107 -5.24 -13.51 -0.73
CA ALA A 107 -5.99 -14.51 -1.48
C ALA A 107 -5.36 -14.78 -2.85
N ARG A 108 -4.99 -13.73 -3.60
CA ARG A 108 -4.34 -13.86 -4.91
C ARG A 108 -2.95 -14.50 -4.82
N ILE A 109 -2.19 -14.19 -3.78
CA ILE A 109 -0.89 -14.80 -3.51
C ILE A 109 -1.08 -16.29 -3.22
N LEU A 110 -1.98 -16.66 -2.30
CA LEU A 110 -2.27 -18.05 -1.96
C LEU A 110 -2.71 -18.84 -3.20
N ALA A 111 -3.66 -18.31 -3.97
CA ALA A 111 -4.14 -18.94 -5.21
C ALA A 111 -2.98 -19.23 -6.18
N ARG A 112 -2.09 -18.25 -6.41
CA ARG A 112 -0.90 -18.45 -7.24
C ARG A 112 0.01 -19.53 -6.65
N THR A 113 0.28 -19.49 -5.35
CA THR A 113 1.16 -20.45 -4.68
C THR A 113 0.66 -21.88 -4.84
N VAL A 114 -0.63 -22.13 -4.66
CA VAL A 114 -1.19 -23.49 -4.78
C VAL A 114 -1.26 -23.95 -6.23
N SER A 115 -1.55 -23.07 -7.18
CA SER A 115 -1.47 -23.39 -8.61
C SER A 115 -0.05 -23.76 -9.02
N GLU A 116 0.97 -23.04 -8.55
CA GLU A 116 2.37 -23.37 -8.84
C GLU A 116 2.81 -24.66 -8.15
N MET A 117 2.37 -24.92 -6.91
CA MET A 117 2.57 -26.21 -6.24
C MET A 117 2.01 -27.36 -7.08
N TYR A 118 0.77 -27.24 -7.57
CA TYR A 118 0.14 -28.24 -8.44
C TYR A 118 0.89 -28.44 -9.75
N LYS A 119 1.36 -27.37 -10.40
CA LYS A 119 2.13 -27.50 -11.67
C LYS A 119 3.48 -28.21 -11.51
N ASN A 120 4.07 -28.17 -10.32
CA ASN A 120 5.42 -28.69 -10.07
C ASN A 120 5.42 -30.04 -9.34
N VAL A 121 4.24 -30.61 -9.04
CA VAL A 121 4.17 -31.96 -8.45
C VAL A 121 4.45 -33.01 -9.53
N ASP A 122 5.24 -34.04 -9.19
CA ASP A 122 5.38 -35.23 -10.03
C ASP A 122 4.02 -35.98 -10.04
N PRO A 123 3.37 -36.15 -11.20
CA PRO A 123 2.08 -36.85 -11.29
C PRO A 123 2.12 -38.30 -10.81
N SER A 124 3.31 -38.93 -10.78
CA SER A 124 3.51 -40.29 -10.27
C SER A 124 3.78 -40.37 -8.77
N SER A 125 3.96 -39.21 -8.10
CA SER A 125 4.19 -39.17 -6.66
C SER A 125 2.93 -39.54 -5.87
N GLU A 126 3.13 -40.14 -4.70
CA GLU A 126 2.04 -40.50 -3.78
C GLU A 126 1.26 -39.29 -3.24
N ASP A 127 1.78 -38.07 -3.43
CA ASP A 127 1.17 -36.83 -2.98
C ASP A 127 0.38 -36.09 -4.07
N ALA A 128 0.45 -36.54 -5.33
CA ALA A 128 -0.18 -35.85 -6.47
C ALA A 128 -1.70 -35.65 -6.29
N GLU A 129 -2.42 -36.69 -5.86
CA GLU A 129 -3.86 -36.60 -5.60
C GLU A 129 -4.19 -35.63 -4.45
N LYS A 130 -3.42 -35.68 -3.36
CA LYS A 130 -3.61 -34.78 -2.21
C LYS A 130 -3.37 -33.33 -2.59
N ILE A 131 -2.31 -33.06 -3.37
CA ILE A 131 -1.96 -31.73 -3.86
C ILE A 131 -3.03 -31.21 -4.82
N ARG A 132 -3.59 -32.06 -5.69
CA ARG A 132 -4.71 -31.71 -6.56
C ARG A 132 -5.94 -31.31 -5.74
N ALA A 133 -6.35 -32.15 -4.79
CA ALA A 133 -7.52 -31.90 -3.94
C ALA A 133 -7.38 -30.59 -3.15
N LEU A 134 -6.24 -30.40 -2.48
CA LEU A 134 -5.95 -29.17 -1.73
C LEU A 134 -6.02 -27.92 -2.62
N THR A 135 -5.48 -28.01 -3.82
CA THR A 135 -5.48 -26.88 -4.77
C THR A 135 -6.90 -26.53 -5.20
N VAL A 136 -7.74 -27.52 -5.53
CA VAL A 136 -9.16 -27.31 -5.88
C VAL A 136 -9.91 -26.64 -4.73
N ASP A 137 -9.75 -27.15 -3.51
CA ASP A 137 -10.45 -26.62 -2.33
C ASP A 137 -10.07 -25.16 -2.02
N ILE A 138 -8.78 -24.81 -2.18
CA ILE A 138 -8.31 -23.44 -1.95
C ILE A 138 -8.78 -22.48 -3.05
N LEU A 139 -8.89 -22.94 -4.29
CA LEU A 139 -9.28 -22.09 -5.42
C LEU A 139 -10.81 -21.91 -5.53
N ALA A 140 -11.60 -22.85 -5.01
CA ALA A 140 -13.06 -22.85 -5.12
C ALA A 140 -13.74 -21.55 -4.62
N PRO A 141 -13.38 -20.95 -3.47
CA PRO A 141 -13.99 -19.71 -3.01
C PRO A 141 -13.76 -18.51 -3.94
N PHE A 142 -12.76 -18.60 -4.83
CA PHE A 142 -12.40 -17.53 -5.77
C PHE A 142 -12.98 -17.74 -7.17
N ASN A 143 -13.77 -18.81 -7.39
CA ASN A 143 -14.25 -19.23 -8.72
C ASN A 143 -13.09 -19.36 -9.73
N LEU A 144 -11.94 -19.87 -9.28
CA LEU A 144 -10.79 -20.16 -10.13
C LEU A 144 -10.74 -21.66 -10.41
N GLU A 145 -10.74 -22.02 -11.69
CA GLU A 145 -10.62 -23.42 -12.12
C GLU A 145 -9.16 -23.78 -12.42
N LEU A 146 -8.79 -25.03 -12.15
CA LEU A 146 -7.54 -25.59 -12.62
C LEU A 146 -7.64 -25.88 -14.11
N ASP A 147 -6.78 -25.25 -14.91
CA ASP A 147 -6.67 -25.58 -16.33
C ASP A 147 -6.04 -26.98 -16.47
N MET A 148 -6.89 -27.98 -16.68
CA MET A 148 -6.49 -29.39 -16.74
C MET A 148 -6.06 -29.84 -18.14
N GLN A 149 -5.77 -28.91 -19.06
CA GLN A 149 -5.55 -29.24 -20.48
C GLN A 149 -4.24 -29.99 -20.81
N HIS A 150 -3.42 -30.37 -19.83
CA HIS A 150 -2.17 -31.09 -20.07
C HIS A 150 -2.07 -32.36 -19.20
N GLU A 151 -3.07 -33.24 -19.32
CA GLU A 151 -2.94 -34.67 -18.96
C GLU A 151 -2.54 -35.50 -20.18
#